data_AF-A0AA42QRQ9-F1
#
_entry.id   AF-A0AA42QRQ9-F1
#
_cell.length_a   1.000
_cell.length_b   1.000
_cell.length_c   1.000
_cell.angle_alpha   90.00
_cell.angle_beta   90.00
_cell.angle_gamma   90.00
#
_symmetry.space_group_name_H-M   'P 1'
#
loop_
_entity.id
_entity.type
_entity.pdbx_description
1 polymer ?
#
loop_
_entity_poly.entity_id
_entity_poly.type
_entity_poly.pdbx_seq_one_letter_code
_entity_poly.pdbx_strand_id
1 'polypeptide(L)'
;MLKKSIGVATLLVASHAYSDNIKVTITDDIVKNDTECSLREAIDYINQGMPEAGYYGCGGKDAISTVMLEKNKTYLLNTHLAIKKDLTLRTSYDSSVGEETVQGLSNAILKMNGSDNLLRVDNAENALIRVLVKEVTLQGCAKDCGVNQGGLIYNNEYLGLEYVKLTGGFAGQGGGDLQCRNLA
;
A
#
# COMPACT_ATOMS: atom_id res chain seq x y z
N MET A 1 -41.33 44.87 -33.08
CA MET A 1 -40.20 44.02 -33.53
C MET A 1 -39.18 43.93 -32.42
N LEU A 2 -38.78 42.71 -32.08
CA LEU A 2 -38.32 42.23 -30.77
C LEU A 2 -36.84 42.55 -30.49
N LYS A 3 -36.52 43.04 -29.29
CA LYS A 3 -35.15 43.36 -28.83
C LYS A 3 -34.34 42.08 -28.64
N LYS A 4 -33.18 41.98 -29.28
CA LYS A 4 -32.28 40.80 -29.19
C LYS A 4 -31.62 40.79 -27.80
N SER A 5 -31.95 39.78 -27.00
CA SER A 5 -31.28 39.45 -25.74
C SER A 5 -29.95 38.77 -26.02
N ILE A 6 -28.88 39.26 -25.39
CA ILE A 6 -27.56 38.62 -25.37
C ILE A 6 -27.61 37.57 -24.25
N GLY A 7 -27.60 36.29 -24.63
CA GLY A 7 -27.44 35.18 -23.70
C GLY A 7 -25.97 35.03 -23.34
N VAL A 8 -25.62 35.33 -22.08
CA VAL A 8 -24.33 34.96 -21.51
C VAL A 8 -24.41 33.47 -21.16
N ALA A 9 -23.77 32.63 -21.97
CA ALA A 9 -23.60 31.21 -21.66
C ALA A 9 -22.52 31.07 -20.59
N THR A 10 -22.93 30.81 -19.35
CA THR A 10 -22.01 30.47 -18.26
C THR A 10 -21.41 29.09 -18.56
N LEU A 11 -20.11 29.06 -18.89
CA LEU A 11 -19.37 27.82 -19.08
C LEU A 11 -19.17 27.16 -17.70
N LEU A 12 -19.93 26.10 -17.42
CA LEU A 12 -19.73 25.25 -16.25
C LEU A 12 -18.38 24.53 -16.41
N VAL A 13 -17.37 25.01 -15.69
CA VAL A 13 -16.09 24.29 -15.56
C VAL A 13 -16.35 23.14 -14.58
N ALA A 14 -16.65 21.96 -15.11
CA ALA A 14 -16.63 20.73 -14.34
C ALA A 14 -15.16 20.42 -13.99
N SER A 15 -14.74 20.81 -12.78
CA SER A 15 -13.49 20.34 -12.19
C SER A 15 -13.64 18.84 -11.91
N HIS A 16 -13.13 18.02 -12.81
CA HIS A 16 -12.90 16.61 -12.53
C HIS A 16 -11.78 16.57 -11.50
N ALA A 17 -12.12 16.36 -10.22
CA ALA A 17 -11.12 16.02 -9.21
C ALA A 17 -10.60 14.63 -9.59
N TYR A 18 -9.47 14.59 -10.29
CA TYR A 18 -8.77 13.35 -10.59
C TYR A 18 -8.15 12.87 -9.28
N SER A 19 -8.81 11.90 -8.65
CA SER A 19 -8.27 11.17 -7.52
C SER A 19 -6.99 10.46 -7.96
N ASP A 20 -5.85 10.76 -7.35
CA ASP A 20 -4.56 10.13 -7.66
C ASP A 20 -4.17 9.10 -6.61
N ASN A 21 -3.59 7.99 -7.05
CA ASN A 21 -3.04 6.98 -6.15
C ASN A 21 -1.70 7.46 -5.59
N ILE A 22 -1.36 7.04 -4.38
CA ILE A 22 -0.04 7.33 -3.79
C ILE A 22 0.98 6.40 -4.43
N LYS A 23 1.85 6.94 -5.29
CA LYS A 23 2.89 6.17 -6.00
C LYS A 23 4.18 6.14 -5.19
N VAL A 24 4.65 4.95 -4.86
CA VAL A 24 5.96 4.76 -4.23
C VAL A 24 7.03 4.85 -5.30
N THR A 25 8.03 5.73 -5.13
CA THR A 25 9.06 6.01 -6.15
C THR A 25 10.41 5.41 -5.83
N ILE A 26 10.68 5.05 -4.57
CA ILE A 26 11.92 4.39 -4.14
C ILE A 26 11.63 3.09 -3.40
N THR A 27 12.58 2.16 -3.48
CA THR A 27 12.46 0.83 -2.84
C THR A 27 13.12 0.76 -1.47
N ASP A 28 13.95 1.74 -1.14
CA ASP A 28 14.64 1.80 0.14
C ASP A 28 13.70 2.25 1.26
N ASP A 29 13.90 1.71 2.46
CA ASP A 29 13.15 2.09 3.66
C ASP A 29 13.79 3.31 4.32
N ILE A 30 13.49 4.48 3.79
CA ILE A 30 14.06 5.76 4.21
C ILE A 30 12.91 6.72 4.53
N VAL A 31 13.07 7.50 5.59
CA VAL A 31 12.18 8.62 5.91
C VAL A 31 13.00 9.91 5.81
N LYS A 32 12.70 10.75 4.83
CA LYS A 32 13.47 11.95 4.52
C LYS A 32 12.60 12.98 3.82
N ASN A 33 12.70 14.23 4.26
CA ASN A 33 12.00 15.32 3.61
C ASN A 33 12.61 15.68 2.25
N ASP A 34 12.19 14.96 1.20
CA ASP A 34 12.54 15.23 -0.18
C ASP A 34 11.36 14.94 -1.13
N THR A 35 11.65 14.74 -2.42
CA THR A 35 10.66 14.50 -3.47
C THR A 35 10.45 13.02 -3.76
N GLU A 36 11.22 12.13 -3.14
CA GLU A 36 11.09 10.70 -3.26
C GLU A 36 10.08 10.20 -2.22
N CYS A 37 9.27 9.21 -2.58
CA CYS A 37 8.27 8.63 -1.71
C CYS A 37 8.63 7.18 -1.47
N SER A 38 9.07 6.84 -0.25
CA SER A 38 9.23 5.47 0.18
C SER A 38 7.88 4.84 0.57
N LEU A 39 7.87 3.50 0.65
CA LEU A 39 6.68 2.79 1.12
C LEU A 39 6.32 3.16 2.58
N ARG A 40 7.33 3.39 3.43
CA ARG A 40 7.08 3.80 4.82
C ARG A 40 6.41 5.17 4.89
N GLU A 41 6.92 6.13 4.13
CA GLU A 41 6.35 7.48 4.07
C GLU A 41 4.93 7.46 3.50
N ALA A 42 4.64 6.63 2.50
CA ALA A 42 3.29 6.48 1.95
C ALA A 42 2.29 5.98 3.00
N ILE A 43 2.69 5.01 3.84
CA ILE A 43 1.85 4.50 4.92
C ILE A 43 1.71 5.52 6.05
N ASP A 44 2.79 6.20 6.41
CA ASP A 44 2.77 7.25 7.44
C ASP A 44 1.93 8.46 7.01
N TYR A 45 1.94 8.82 5.72
CA TYR A 45 1.06 9.83 5.14
C TYR A 45 -0.42 9.48 5.36
N ILE A 46 -0.80 8.24 5.06
CA ILE A 46 -2.17 7.73 5.26
C ILE A 46 -2.53 7.74 6.74
N ASN A 47 -1.64 7.26 7.60
CA ASN A 47 -1.85 7.23 9.05
C ASN A 47 -2.08 8.63 9.66
N GLN A 48 -1.45 9.66 9.08
CA GLN A 48 -1.61 11.06 9.48
C GLN A 48 -2.93 11.70 9.00
N GLY A 49 -3.78 10.94 8.30
CA GLY A 49 -5.05 11.45 7.77
C GLY A 49 -4.89 12.18 6.44
N MET A 50 -3.82 11.90 5.69
CA MET A 50 -3.60 12.37 4.32
C MET A 50 -3.67 13.91 4.18
N PRO A 51 -2.77 14.67 4.83
CA PRO A 51 -2.75 16.13 4.72
C PRO A 51 -2.64 16.59 3.25
N GLU A 52 -3.33 17.68 2.89
CA GLU A 52 -3.34 18.20 1.51
C GLU A 52 -1.94 18.59 1.01
N ALA A 53 -1.04 18.97 1.93
CA ALA A 53 0.34 19.31 1.62
C ALA A 53 1.20 18.10 1.19
N GLY A 54 0.68 16.87 1.32
CA GLY A 54 1.47 15.64 1.18
C GLY A 54 2.36 15.40 2.41
N TYR A 55 3.21 14.38 2.32
CA TYR A 55 4.19 14.05 3.34
C TYR A 55 5.41 13.41 2.67
N TYR A 56 6.56 14.10 2.75
CA TYR A 56 7.87 13.63 2.26
C TYR A 56 7.78 12.96 0.88
N GLY A 57 7.42 13.74 -0.13
CA GLY A 57 7.27 13.24 -1.51
C GLY A 57 6.00 12.41 -1.78
N CYS A 58 5.26 11.97 -0.76
CA CYS A 58 4.05 11.17 -0.91
C CYS A 58 2.76 11.99 -0.87
N GLY A 59 1.83 11.68 -1.78
CA GLY A 59 0.45 12.15 -1.74
C GLY A 59 0.23 13.62 -2.15
N GLY A 60 -0.82 14.23 -1.62
CA GLY A 60 -1.23 15.60 -1.94
C GLY A 60 -2.74 15.78 -1.90
N LYS A 61 -3.22 16.96 -2.33
CA LYS A 61 -4.62 17.38 -2.24
C LYS A 61 -5.65 16.37 -2.78
N ASP A 62 -5.32 15.69 -3.87
CA ASP A 62 -6.24 14.77 -4.56
C ASP A 62 -5.88 13.30 -4.35
N ALA A 63 -4.99 13.00 -3.38
CA ALA A 63 -4.59 11.63 -3.11
C ALA A 63 -5.75 10.81 -2.53
N ILE A 64 -5.81 9.53 -2.91
CA ILE A 64 -6.65 8.52 -2.24
C ILE A 64 -5.80 7.52 -1.47
N SER A 65 -6.43 6.82 -0.51
CA SER A 65 -5.78 5.79 0.31
C SER A 65 -5.56 4.48 -0.47
N THR A 66 -4.86 4.59 -1.60
CA THR A 66 -4.39 3.48 -2.42
C THR A 66 -2.93 3.70 -2.73
N VAL A 67 -2.07 2.83 -2.19
CA VAL A 67 -0.63 2.82 -2.41
C VAL A 67 -0.32 1.90 -3.59
N MET A 68 0.38 2.44 -4.59
CA MET A 68 0.79 1.73 -5.79
C MET A 68 2.29 1.42 -5.77
N LEU A 69 2.59 0.14 -5.95
CA LEU A 69 3.94 -0.42 -6.05
C LEU A 69 4.23 -0.83 -7.50
N GLU A 70 5.44 -0.67 -7.98
CA GLU A 70 5.82 -1.10 -9.32
C GLU A 70 5.97 -2.64 -9.38
N LYS A 71 5.48 -3.25 -10.47
CA LYS A 71 5.56 -4.70 -10.71
C LYS A 71 7.00 -5.21 -10.59
N ASN A 72 7.18 -6.39 -9.99
CA ASN A 72 8.48 -7.06 -9.81
C ASN A 72 9.56 -6.26 -9.05
N LYS A 73 9.24 -5.11 -8.44
CA LYS A 73 10.19 -4.39 -7.57
C LYS A 73 10.19 -4.99 -6.17
N THR A 74 11.36 -4.94 -5.53
CA THR A 74 11.52 -5.34 -4.12
C THR A 74 11.67 -4.10 -3.25
N TYR A 75 10.70 -3.86 -2.39
CA TYR A 75 10.70 -2.82 -1.37
C TYR A 75 11.25 -3.39 -0.08
N LEU A 76 12.37 -2.83 0.39
CA LEU A 76 12.99 -3.24 1.64
C LEU A 76 12.24 -2.64 2.82
N LEU A 77 12.19 -3.35 3.94
CA LEU A 77 11.62 -2.88 5.20
C LEU A 77 12.60 -3.19 6.34
N ASN A 78 13.04 -2.17 7.05
CA ASN A 78 13.90 -2.28 8.22
C ASN A 78 13.11 -2.64 9.48
N THR A 79 11.83 -2.26 9.54
CA THR A 79 10.87 -2.61 10.60
C THR A 79 9.46 -2.77 10.02
N HIS A 80 8.48 -3.21 10.82
CA HIS A 80 7.10 -3.31 10.34
C HIS A 80 6.54 -1.98 9.83
N LEU A 81 5.60 -2.05 8.88
CA LEU A 81 4.72 -0.94 8.52
C LEU A 81 3.52 -0.96 9.47
N ALA A 82 3.35 0.12 10.25
CA ALA A 82 2.18 0.29 11.09
C ALA A 82 1.02 0.81 10.23
N ILE A 83 -0.11 0.11 10.21
CA ILE A 83 -1.29 0.49 9.43
C ILE A 83 -2.43 0.76 10.39
N LYS A 84 -2.86 2.03 10.45
CA LYS A 84 -3.85 2.53 11.42
C LYS A 84 -5.10 3.15 10.79
N LYS A 85 -5.16 3.18 9.45
CA LYS A 85 -6.28 3.73 8.67
C LYS A 85 -6.60 2.81 7.49
N ASP A 86 -7.80 2.98 6.96
CA ASP A 86 -8.24 2.27 5.75
C ASP A 86 -7.25 2.49 4.62
N LEU A 87 -6.79 1.42 3.96
CA LEU A 87 -5.92 1.53 2.80
C LEU A 87 -6.03 0.33 1.86
N THR A 88 -5.72 0.57 0.60
CA THR A 88 -5.40 -0.49 -0.38
C THR A 88 -3.91 -0.42 -0.73
N LEU A 89 -3.20 -1.53 -0.55
CA LEU A 89 -1.82 -1.69 -1.02
C LEU A 89 -1.83 -2.62 -2.22
N ARG A 90 -1.34 -2.14 -3.37
CA ARG A 90 -1.39 -2.95 -4.59
C ARG A 90 -0.21 -2.73 -5.54
N THR A 91 0.03 -3.74 -6.36
CA THR A 91 0.91 -3.60 -7.52
C THR A 91 0.22 -2.84 -8.65
N SER A 92 0.98 -1.96 -9.30
CA SER A 92 0.69 -1.28 -10.54
C SER A 92 1.13 -2.14 -11.71
N TYR A 93 0.24 -2.30 -12.69
CA TYR A 93 0.56 -2.89 -13.97
C TYR A 93 0.48 -1.80 -15.02
N ASP A 94 1.53 -1.67 -15.83
CA ASP A 94 1.44 -0.88 -17.05
C ASP A 94 0.45 -1.55 -17.99
N SER A 95 -0.64 -0.87 -18.33
CA SER A 95 -1.59 -1.31 -19.35
C SER A 95 -1.05 -1.02 -20.75
N SER A 96 0.20 -1.41 -21.03
CA SER A 96 0.74 -1.34 -22.39
C SER A 96 0.01 -2.36 -23.26
N VAL A 97 -0.36 -1.94 -24.47
CA VAL A 97 -1.12 -2.77 -25.40
C VAL A 97 -0.28 -4.00 -25.79
N GLY A 98 -0.70 -5.18 -25.33
CA GLY A 98 -0.08 -6.47 -25.68
C GLY A 98 0.47 -7.30 -24.52
N GLU A 99 0.54 -6.76 -23.29
CA GLU A 99 0.84 -7.56 -22.10
C GLU A 99 -0.45 -8.12 -21.49
N GLU A 100 -0.65 -9.44 -21.54
CA GLU A 100 -1.66 -10.10 -20.69
C GLU A 100 -1.20 -10.01 -19.24
N THR A 101 -1.81 -9.09 -18.48
CA THR A 101 -1.55 -8.98 -17.05
C THR A 101 -2.25 -10.13 -16.32
N VAL A 102 -1.49 -11.15 -15.93
CA VAL A 102 -1.98 -12.24 -15.07
C VAL A 102 -1.89 -11.80 -13.61
N GLN A 103 -3.03 -11.75 -12.92
CA GLN A 103 -3.11 -11.34 -11.52
C GLN A 103 -2.25 -12.25 -10.64
N GLY A 104 -1.49 -11.67 -9.72
CA GLY A 104 -0.63 -12.44 -8.81
C GLY A 104 0.71 -12.90 -9.39
N LEU A 105 0.96 -12.71 -10.70
CA LEU A 105 2.18 -13.19 -11.36
C LEU A 105 3.37 -12.27 -11.07
N SER A 106 3.22 -10.99 -11.41
CA SER A 106 4.30 -9.97 -11.35
C SER A 106 4.22 -9.06 -10.12
N ASN A 107 3.90 -9.65 -8.97
CA ASN A 107 3.71 -8.93 -7.72
C ASN A 107 4.95 -8.11 -7.34
N ALA A 108 4.75 -6.89 -6.85
CA ALA A 108 5.74 -6.20 -6.03
C ALA A 108 6.04 -7.04 -4.78
N ILE A 109 7.28 -6.95 -4.27
CA ILE A 109 7.78 -7.75 -3.16
C ILE A 109 8.07 -6.81 -2.00
N LEU A 110 7.41 -6.99 -0.85
CA LEU A 110 7.80 -6.39 0.42
C LEU A 110 8.72 -7.37 1.12
N LYS A 111 9.96 -6.95 1.38
CA LYS A 111 10.99 -7.81 1.95
C LYS A 111 11.50 -7.26 3.28
N MET A 112 11.44 -8.09 4.31
CA MET A 112 12.01 -7.76 5.60
C MET A 112 13.55 -7.84 5.52
N ASN A 113 14.18 -6.72 5.82
CA ASN A 113 15.63 -6.59 5.99
C ASN A 113 16.04 -6.61 7.48
N GLY A 114 15.13 -6.21 8.37
CA GLY A 114 15.29 -6.26 9.82
C GLY A 114 14.83 -7.57 10.46
N SER A 115 14.37 -7.49 11.70
CA SER A 115 13.87 -8.62 12.50
C SER A 115 12.51 -8.25 13.12
N ASP A 116 11.47 -8.25 12.30
CA ASP A 116 10.12 -7.82 12.67
C ASP A 116 9.06 -8.43 11.71
N ASN A 117 7.77 -8.19 12.00
CA ASN A 117 6.68 -8.40 11.04
C ASN A 117 6.86 -7.47 9.82
N LEU A 118 6.27 -7.82 8.68
CA LEU A 118 6.16 -6.88 7.57
C LEU A 118 5.09 -5.84 7.83
N LEU A 119 3.91 -6.30 8.28
CA LEU A 119 2.73 -5.47 8.48
C LEU A 119 2.21 -5.62 9.91
N ARG A 120 1.83 -4.50 10.53
CA ARG A 120 1.00 -4.48 11.75
C ARG A 120 -0.25 -3.66 11.49
N VAL A 121 -1.38 -4.34 11.40
CA VAL A 121 -2.68 -3.75 11.14
C VAL A 121 -3.46 -3.72 12.45
N ASP A 122 -3.41 -2.57 13.10
CA ASP A 122 -4.03 -2.34 14.42
C ASP A 122 -4.12 -0.83 14.63
N ASN A 123 -5.33 -0.30 14.74
CA ASN A 123 -5.53 1.11 15.02
C ASN A 123 -5.64 1.42 16.52
N ALA A 124 -5.66 0.40 17.39
CA ALA A 124 -5.87 0.51 18.84
C ALA A 124 -7.16 1.24 19.26
N GLU A 125 -8.13 1.33 18.36
CA GLU A 125 -9.44 1.95 18.55
C GLU A 125 -10.56 0.91 18.43
N ASN A 126 -11.77 1.27 18.85
CA ASN A 126 -12.93 0.39 18.74
C ASN A 126 -13.52 0.34 17.31
N ALA A 127 -13.28 1.36 16.51
CA ALA A 127 -13.77 1.44 15.14
C ALA A 127 -12.85 0.64 14.22
N LEU A 128 -13.35 -0.40 13.56
CA LEU A 128 -12.53 -1.25 12.71
C LEU A 128 -12.11 -0.54 11.42
N ILE A 129 -10.84 -0.71 11.04
CA ILE A 129 -10.34 -0.28 9.72
C ILE A 129 -10.35 -1.44 8.72
N ARG A 130 -10.34 -1.09 7.43
CA ARG A 130 -10.31 -2.03 6.30
C ARG A 130 -9.01 -1.87 5.52
N VAL A 131 -8.23 -2.93 5.49
CA VAL A 131 -6.98 -3.01 4.74
C VAL A 131 -7.10 -4.08 3.67
N LEU A 132 -6.82 -3.70 2.42
CA LEU A 132 -6.74 -4.62 1.30
C LEU A 132 -5.31 -4.69 0.78
N VAL A 133 -4.70 -5.87 0.79
CA VAL A 133 -3.42 -6.12 0.15
C VAL A 133 -3.67 -6.97 -1.08
N LYS A 134 -3.30 -6.44 -2.25
CA LYS A 134 -3.61 -7.04 -3.54
C LYS A 134 -2.37 -7.16 -4.42
N GLU A 135 -2.10 -8.37 -4.91
CA GLU A 135 -1.01 -8.62 -5.87
C GLU A 135 0.36 -8.21 -5.29
N VAL A 136 0.58 -8.49 -4.00
CA VAL A 136 1.86 -8.22 -3.30
C VAL A 136 2.45 -9.55 -2.80
N THR A 137 3.76 -9.69 -2.90
CA THR A 137 4.50 -10.77 -2.23
C THR A 137 5.04 -10.25 -0.91
N LEU A 138 4.71 -10.92 0.18
CA LEU A 138 5.23 -10.65 1.51
C LEU A 138 6.33 -11.67 1.81
N GLN A 139 7.56 -11.18 1.90
CA GLN A 139 8.76 -11.98 2.15
C GLN A 139 9.37 -11.58 3.49
N GLY A 140 9.18 -12.43 4.50
CA GLY A 140 9.79 -12.26 5.81
C GLY A 140 11.26 -12.65 5.83
N CYS A 141 11.73 -13.01 7.01
CA CYS A 141 13.12 -13.39 7.25
C CYS A 141 13.43 -14.76 6.62
N ALA A 142 14.66 -14.94 6.12
CA ALA A 142 15.11 -16.23 5.57
C ALA A 142 15.33 -17.31 6.66
N LYS A 143 15.42 -16.89 7.92
CA LYS A 143 15.59 -17.69 9.12
C LYS A 143 14.75 -17.06 10.24
N ASP A 144 14.55 -17.79 11.33
CA ASP A 144 13.89 -17.23 12.51
C ASP A 144 14.56 -15.91 12.91
N CYS A 145 13.74 -14.85 12.98
CA CYS A 145 14.14 -13.51 13.34
C CYS A 145 13.43 -13.01 14.61
N GLY A 146 12.98 -13.92 15.47
CA GLY A 146 12.53 -13.59 16.83
C GLY A 146 11.21 -12.84 16.90
N VAL A 147 10.35 -12.99 15.88
CA VAL A 147 9.03 -12.36 15.85
C VAL A 147 8.08 -13.14 16.76
N ASN A 148 7.72 -12.56 17.89
CA ASN A 148 6.93 -13.26 18.91
C ASN A 148 5.44 -13.33 18.58
N GLN A 149 4.91 -12.43 17.74
CA GLN A 149 3.48 -12.32 17.43
C GLN A 149 3.24 -12.05 15.95
N GLY A 150 2.23 -12.69 15.35
CA GLY A 150 1.73 -12.36 14.00
C GLY A 150 2.53 -12.87 12.80
N GLY A 151 3.75 -13.36 12.97
CA GLY A 151 4.55 -13.90 11.85
C GLY A 151 4.87 -12.83 10.80
N LEU A 152 4.36 -12.97 9.57
CA LEU A 152 4.49 -11.92 8.55
C LEU A 152 3.60 -10.71 8.84
N ILE A 153 2.43 -10.94 9.43
CA ILE A 153 1.38 -9.93 9.59
C ILE A 153 0.73 -10.08 10.97
N TYR A 154 0.88 -9.07 11.81
CA TYR A 154 0.03 -8.91 12.97
C TYR A 154 -1.23 -8.14 12.56
N ASN A 155 -2.43 -8.67 12.87
CA ASN A 155 -3.69 -8.05 12.48
C ASN A 155 -4.76 -8.19 13.56
N ASN A 156 -5.34 -7.05 13.96
CA ASN A 156 -6.52 -6.94 14.82
C ASN A 156 -7.72 -6.30 14.08
N GLU A 157 -7.64 -6.13 12.76
CA GLU A 157 -8.60 -5.37 11.95
C GLU A 157 -9.18 -6.22 10.81
N TYR A 158 -9.95 -5.61 9.91
CA TYR A 158 -10.33 -6.27 8.66
C TYR A 158 -9.20 -6.24 7.64
N LEU A 159 -8.59 -7.40 7.40
CA LEU A 159 -7.54 -7.59 6.39
C LEU A 159 -8.02 -8.51 5.26
N GLY A 160 -8.05 -7.99 4.04
CA GLY A 160 -8.23 -8.76 2.81
C GLY A 160 -6.90 -9.02 2.11
N LEU A 161 -6.67 -10.26 1.66
CA LEU A 161 -5.51 -10.65 0.86
C LEU A 161 -5.99 -11.19 -0.49
N GLU A 162 -5.63 -10.53 -1.58
CA GLU A 162 -6.00 -10.93 -2.95
C GLU A 162 -4.75 -11.19 -3.79
N TYR A 163 -4.59 -12.41 -4.33
CA TYR A 163 -3.44 -12.78 -5.16
C TYR A 163 -2.07 -12.49 -4.49
N VAL A 164 -2.03 -12.61 -3.17
CA VAL A 164 -0.84 -12.38 -2.33
C VAL A 164 -0.03 -13.66 -2.23
N LYS A 165 1.30 -13.53 -2.23
CA LYS A 165 2.24 -14.62 -1.94
C LYS A 165 2.88 -14.38 -0.58
N LEU A 166 2.89 -15.38 0.29
CA LEU A 166 3.46 -15.28 1.64
C LEU A 166 4.66 -16.24 1.74
N THR A 167 5.83 -15.74 2.16
CA THR A 167 7.04 -16.56 2.30
C THR A 167 7.89 -16.10 3.49
N GLY A 168 8.61 -17.02 4.13
CA GLY A 168 9.57 -16.68 5.21
C GLY A 168 8.91 -16.15 6.49
N GLY A 169 7.71 -16.64 6.83
CA GLY A 169 7.03 -16.27 8.06
C GLY A 169 7.51 -17.10 9.25
N PHE A 170 7.94 -16.44 10.32
CA PHE A 170 8.27 -17.09 11.61
C PHE A 170 7.49 -16.38 12.72
N ALA A 171 6.75 -17.12 13.55
CA ALA A 171 6.00 -16.56 14.68
C ALA A 171 6.11 -17.45 15.91
N GLY A 172 6.40 -16.86 17.07
CA GLY A 172 6.32 -17.56 18.37
C GLY A 172 4.87 -17.89 18.79
N GLN A 173 3.93 -16.98 18.54
CA GLN A 173 2.50 -17.13 18.86
C GLN A 173 1.62 -16.30 17.89
N GLY A 174 0.36 -16.69 17.71
CA GLY A 174 -0.66 -15.85 17.04
C GLY A 174 -0.34 -15.43 15.59
N GLY A 175 0.65 -16.06 14.95
CA GLY A 175 0.99 -15.85 13.55
C GLY A 175 0.70 -17.11 12.76
N GLY A 176 -0.02 -16.96 11.65
CA GLY A 176 -0.05 -18.00 10.64
C GLY A 176 1.35 -18.10 10.02
N ASP A 177 2.11 -19.13 10.38
CA ASP A 177 2.95 -19.78 9.37
C ASP A 177 1.97 -20.43 8.42
N LEU A 178 1.61 -19.75 7.32
CA LEU A 178 1.08 -20.46 6.17
C LEU A 178 2.27 -21.19 5.55
N GLN A 179 2.69 -22.24 6.25
CA GLN A 179 3.65 -23.20 5.78
C GLN A 179 2.96 -23.86 4.59
N CYS A 180 3.15 -23.32 3.40
CA CYS A 180 2.99 -24.08 2.17
C CYS A 180 4.05 -25.18 2.22
N ARG A 181 3.74 -26.26 2.96
CA ARG A 181 4.36 -27.55 2.72
C ARG A 181 4.13 -27.81 1.24
N ASN A 182 5.23 -27.90 0.51
CA ASN A 182 5.26 -28.44 -0.84
C ASN A 182 4.33 -29.67 -0.89
N LEU A 183 3.24 -29.54 -1.63
CA LEU A 183 2.58 -30.71 -2.19
C LEU A 183 3.54 -31.23 -3.26
N ALA A 184 4.41 -32.15 -2.86
CA ALA A 184 5.01 -33.12 -3.75
C ALA A 184 4.01 -34.26 -3.96
#